data_AF-A0A944T8C3-F1
#
_entry.id   AF-A0A944T8C3-F1
#
_cell.length_a   1.000
_cell.length_b   1.000
_cell.length_c   1.000
_cell.angle_alpha   90.00
_cell.angle_beta   90.00
_cell.angle_gamma   90.00
#
_symmetry.space_group_name_H-M   'P 1'
#
loop_
_entity.id
_entity.type
_entity.pdbx_description
1 polymer ?
#
loop_
_entity_poly.entity_id
_entity_poly.type
_entity_poly.pdbx_seq_one_letter_code
_entity_poly.pdbx_strand_id
1 'polypeptide(L)'
;MTINTEFTSRERERFRNLLELAESSKFDGERTNAMAAATRLAAKHGLSLEEAARYQGQEAQKTQPKTRRQPGTSDPFGYPARATTADVSHAARMAEEKQRWKDAVDQARQRGLDKSEKSRAGADRPKRFNRSRRNPMAHATVLLKETQLSLHEIADISGLDIYAVVGVKLKMRNGAWR
;
A
#
# COMPACT_ATOMS: atom_id res chain seq x y z
N MET A 1 -6.99 14.76 23.58
CA MET A 1 -7.51 13.45 24.05
C MET A 1 -6.50 12.39 23.67
N THR A 2 -5.65 12.02 24.62
CA THR A 2 -4.61 10.97 24.47
C THR A 2 -5.26 9.61 24.66
N ILE A 3 -5.44 8.88 23.56
CA ILE A 3 -5.86 7.48 23.64
C ILE A 3 -4.58 6.69 23.94
N ASN A 4 -4.41 6.22 25.17
CA ASN A 4 -3.43 5.19 25.52
C ASN A 4 -3.86 3.89 24.82
N THR A 5 -3.61 3.79 23.52
CA THR A 5 -3.64 2.50 22.83
C THR A 5 -2.33 1.81 23.12
N GLU A 6 -2.38 0.76 23.93
CA GLU A 6 -1.22 -0.06 24.22
C GLU A 6 -0.53 -0.50 22.92
N PHE A 7 0.80 -0.47 22.91
CA PHE A 7 1.59 -0.89 21.76
C PHE A 7 1.37 -2.39 21.54
N THR A 8 0.63 -2.79 20.51
CA THR A 8 0.30 -4.21 20.29
C THR A 8 1.55 -5.03 19.95
N SER A 9 1.53 -6.34 20.19
CA SER A 9 2.69 -7.22 19.91
C SER A 9 3.19 -7.14 18.46
N ARG A 10 2.26 -7.00 17.50
CA ARG A 10 2.59 -6.83 16.08
C ARG A 10 3.20 -5.46 15.78
N GLU A 11 2.71 -4.41 16.44
CA GLU A 11 3.27 -3.07 16.29
C GLU A 11 4.68 -2.99 16.94
N ARG A 12 4.91 -3.68 18.06
CA ARG A 12 6.24 -3.81 18.68
C ARG A 12 7.24 -4.49 17.76
N GLU A 13 6.84 -5.60 17.13
CA GLU A 13 7.67 -6.31 16.15
C GLU A 13 8.01 -5.40 14.96
N ARG A 14 7.03 -4.65 14.45
CA ARG A 14 7.27 -3.67 13.38
C ARG A 14 8.22 -2.55 13.80
N PHE A 15 8.04 -2.00 15.00
CA PHE A 15 8.91 -0.95 15.54
C PHE A 15 10.35 -1.42 15.68
N ARG A 16 10.57 -2.64 16.19
CA ARG A 16 11.89 -3.25 16.28
C ARG A 16 12.53 -3.43 14.90
N ASN A 17 11.79 -3.95 13.94
CA ASN A 17 12.29 -4.15 12.59
C ASN A 17 12.69 -2.81 11.92
N LEU A 18 11.98 -1.71 12.23
CA LEU A 18 12.33 -0.37 11.75
C LEU A 18 13.63 0.14 12.37
N LEU A 19 13.88 -0.10 13.66
CA LEU A 19 15.14 0.25 14.30
C LEU A 19 16.31 -0.58 13.74
N GLU A 20 16.12 -1.89 13.58
CA GLU A 20 17.13 -2.78 12.99
C GLU A 20 17.44 -2.43 11.54
N LEU A 21 16.44 -2.05 10.74
CA LEU A 21 16.64 -1.55 9.37
C LEU A 21 17.42 -0.24 9.35
N ALA A 22 17.15 0.66 10.30
CA ALA A 22 17.88 1.92 10.41
C ALA A 22 19.36 1.72 10.79
N GLU A 23 19.67 0.70 11.59
CA GLU A 23 21.03 0.36 12.00
C GLU A 23 21.80 -0.40 10.91
N SER A 24 21.14 -1.36 10.26
CA SER A 24 21.78 -2.28 9.31
C SER A 24 21.80 -1.80 7.85
N SER A 25 20.99 -0.80 7.49
CA SER A 25 20.96 -0.33 6.10
C SER A 25 22.23 0.43 5.71
N LYS A 26 22.74 0.12 4.51
CA LYS A 26 23.87 0.81 3.86
C LYS A 26 23.48 2.16 3.26
N PHE A 27 22.17 2.42 3.08
CA PHE A 27 21.68 3.59 2.35
C PHE A 27 21.09 4.63 3.29
N ASP A 28 21.60 5.87 3.23
CA ASP A 28 21.16 6.98 4.10
C ASP A 28 19.66 7.29 3.99
N GLY A 29 19.12 7.20 2.77
CA GLY A 29 17.69 7.39 2.52
C GLY A 29 16.83 6.33 3.22
N GLU A 30 17.30 5.10 3.33
CA GLU A 30 16.58 4.03 4.02
C GLU A 30 16.67 4.20 5.54
N ARG A 31 17.85 4.56 6.07
CA ARG A 31 18.05 4.84 7.51
C ARG A 31 17.13 5.96 8.00
N THR A 32 17.11 7.07 7.26
CA THR A 32 16.27 8.24 7.58
C THR A 32 14.78 7.92 7.47
N ASN A 33 14.36 7.18 6.45
CA ASN A 33 12.97 6.77 6.28
C ASN A 33 12.52 5.80 7.40
N ALA A 34 13.36 4.83 7.75
CA ALA A 34 13.07 3.87 8.82
C ALA A 34 12.94 4.56 10.20
N MET A 35 13.85 5.51 10.52
CA MET A 35 13.77 6.32 11.74
C MET A 35 12.52 7.21 11.77
N ALA A 36 12.16 7.83 10.65
CA ALA A 36 10.94 8.64 10.55
C ALA A 36 9.68 7.78 10.73
N ALA A 37 9.66 6.57 10.17
CA ALA A 37 8.58 5.62 10.33
C ALA A 37 8.45 5.14 11.79
N ALA A 38 9.57 4.83 12.45
CA ALA A 38 9.60 4.44 13.86
C ALA A 38 9.07 5.57 14.75
N THR A 39 9.51 6.81 14.51
CA THR A 39 9.05 8.00 15.25
C THR A 39 7.54 8.21 15.11
N ARG A 40 6.99 8.07 13.88
CA ARG A 40 5.53 8.17 13.66
C ARG A 40 4.76 7.07 14.38
N LEU A 41 5.30 5.86 14.39
CA LEU A 41 4.68 4.73 15.07
C LEU A 41 4.66 4.96 16.58
N ALA A 42 5.75 5.45 17.18
CA ALA A 42 5.78 5.83 18.60
C ALA A 42 4.77 6.95 18.91
N ALA A 43 4.77 8.03 18.13
CA ALA A 43 3.87 9.18 18.31
C ALA A 43 2.38 8.82 18.19
N LYS A 44 2.04 7.85 17.33
CA LYS A 44 0.67 7.33 17.19
C LYS A 44 0.13 6.74 18.50
N HIS A 45 1.01 6.18 19.32
CA HIS A 45 0.68 5.60 20.64
C HIS A 45 0.99 6.55 21.80
N GLY A 46 1.32 7.82 21.51
CA GLY A 46 1.65 8.83 22.54
C GLY A 46 3.00 8.62 23.23
N LEU A 47 3.86 7.75 22.70
CA LEU A 47 5.18 7.45 23.27
C LEU A 47 6.26 8.24 22.53
N SER A 48 7.33 8.59 23.25
CA SER A 48 8.57 9.02 22.59
C SER A 48 9.30 7.83 21.96
N LEU A 49 10.21 8.08 21.01
CA LEU A 49 10.98 7.02 20.34
C LEU A 49 11.76 6.17 21.35
N GLU A 50 12.39 6.82 22.34
CA GLU A 50 13.15 6.15 23.40
C GLU A 50 12.25 5.38 24.37
N GLU A 51 11.09 5.94 24.70
CA GLU A 51 10.12 5.31 25.57
C GLU A 51 9.46 4.09 24.91
N ALA A 52 9.15 4.17 23.62
CA ALA A 52 8.69 3.03 22.81
C ALA A 52 9.76 1.93 22.68
N ALA A 53 11.03 2.30 22.60
CA ALA A 53 12.15 1.34 22.58
C ALA A 53 12.32 0.61 23.93
N ARG A 54 12.01 1.29 25.04
CA ARG A 54 12.01 0.71 26.39
C ARG A 54 10.74 -0.04 26.75
N TYR A 55 9.68 0.08 25.94
CA TYR A 55 8.39 -0.56 26.18
C TYR A 55 8.46 -2.08 25.96
N GLN A 56 9.08 -2.76 26.92
CA GLN A 56 9.13 -4.22 27.03
C GLN A 56 7.84 -4.67 27.71
N GLY A 57 6.78 -4.85 26.90
CA GLY A 57 5.51 -5.35 27.42
C GLY A 57 5.72 -6.63 28.25
N GLN A 58 5.10 -6.69 29.42
CA GLN A 58 5.03 -7.87 30.29
C GLN A 58 4.23 -8.98 29.60
N GLU A 59 4.80 -9.59 28.57
CA GLU A 59 4.31 -10.84 27.98
C GLU A 59 5.44 -11.44 27.14
N ALA A 60 6.54 -11.75 27.82
CA ALA A 60 7.55 -12.66 27.32
C ALA A 60 7.02 -14.10 27.42
N GLN A 61 6.04 -14.46 26.58
CA GLN A 61 5.66 -15.85 26.38
C GLN A 61 6.00 -16.30 24.96
N LYS A 62 7.11 -17.04 24.89
CA LYS A 62 7.49 -18.07 23.92
C LYS A 62 6.85 -17.94 22.53
N THR A 63 7.49 -17.19 21.65
CA THR A 63 7.37 -17.44 20.21
C THR A 63 8.72 -17.96 19.70
N GLN A 64 8.67 -19.16 19.14
CA GLN A 64 9.80 -19.88 18.56
C GLN A 64 10.54 -19.00 17.53
N PRO A 65 11.86 -19.20 17.33
CA PRO A 65 12.61 -18.45 16.34
C PRO A 65 12.03 -18.74 14.95
N LYS A 66 11.37 -17.73 14.35
CA LYS A 66 11.05 -17.77 12.93
C LYS A 66 12.38 -17.79 12.19
N THR A 67 12.67 -18.92 11.55
CA THR A 67 13.81 -19.06 10.67
C THR A 67 13.77 -17.95 9.64
N ARG A 68 14.87 -17.18 9.58
CA ARG A 68 15.13 -16.16 8.57
C ARG A 68 15.01 -16.82 7.21
N ARG A 69 13.86 -16.66 6.55
CA ARG A 69 13.69 -17.06 5.16
C ARG A 69 14.65 -16.20 4.34
N GLN A 70 15.75 -16.82 3.93
CA GLN A 70 16.56 -16.27 2.85
C GLN A 70 15.64 -16.06 1.64
N PRO A 71 15.85 -15.01 0.83
CA PRO A 71 15.14 -14.84 -0.43
C PRO A 71 15.67 -15.89 -1.42
N GLY A 72 15.22 -17.13 -1.21
CA GLY A 72 15.39 -18.24 -2.12
C GLY A 72 14.31 -18.14 -3.19
N THR A 73 14.76 -17.89 -4.41
CA THR A 73 13.98 -18.01 -5.63
C THR A 73 13.38 -19.42 -5.74
N SER A 74 12.08 -19.58 -5.48
CA SER A 74 11.28 -20.59 -6.16
C SER A 74 9.81 -20.18 -6.19
N ASP A 75 9.35 -19.90 -7.40
CA ASP A 75 7.94 -19.86 -7.76
C ASP A 75 7.32 -21.26 -7.52
N PRO A 76 6.05 -21.42 -7.10
CA PRO A 76 5.44 -22.72 -6.80
C PRO A 76 5.37 -23.69 -7.99
N PHE A 77 5.71 -23.23 -9.20
CA PHE A 77 5.68 -23.98 -10.46
C PHE A 77 7.07 -24.38 -11.00
N GLY A 78 8.15 -24.21 -10.23
CA GLY A 78 9.43 -24.86 -10.53
C GLY A 78 10.20 -24.33 -11.74
N TYR A 79 9.99 -23.10 -12.17
CA TYR A 79 10.86 -22.46 -13.17
C TYR A 79 12.08 -21.84 -12.49
N PRO A 80 13.33 -22.12 -12.95
CA PRO A 80 14.50 -21.42 -12.45
C PRO A 80 14.40 -19.94 -12.89
N ALA A 81 14.49 -19.02 -11.93
CA ALA A 81 14.60 -17.59 -12.20
C ALA A 81 15.95 -17.30 -12.86
N ARG A 82 16.02 -17.54 -14.17
CA ARG A 82 17.08 -17.01 -15.01
C ARG A 82 16.75 -15.53 -15.17
N ALA A 83 17.41 -14.68 -14.38
CA ALA A 83 17.42 -13.24 -14.62
C ALA A 83 17.88 -13.05 -16.07
N THR A 84 16.92 -12.75 -16.94
CA THR A 84 17.20 -12.61 -18.36
C THR A 84 17.77 -11.21 -18.57
N THR A 85 18.51 -11.01 -19.65
CA THR A 85 19.00 -9.69 -20.10
C THR A 85 17.89 -8.62 -20.18
N ALA A 86 16.61 -9.04 -20.19
CA ALA A 86 15.45 -8.16 -20.11
C ALA A 86 15.34 -7.40 -18.77
N ASP A 87 15.77 -7.97 -17.64
CA ASP A 87 15.66 -7.32 -16.32
C ASP A 87 16.64 -6.16 -16.16
N VAL A 88 17.87 -6.33 -16.67
CA VAL A 88 18.87 -5.24 -16.76
C VAL A 88 18.37 -4.16 -17.72
N SER A 89 17.74 -4.54 -18.83
CA SER A 89 17.15 -3.60 -19.78
C SER A 89 15.98 -2.80 -19.18
N HIS A 90 15.18 -3.42 -18.29
CA HIS A 90 14.07 -2.76 -17.62
C HIS A 90 14.56 -1.78 -16.55
N ALA A 91 15.55 -2.18 -15.74
CA ALA A 91 16.15 -1.29 -14.74
C ALA A 91 16.82 -0.07 -15.38
N ALA A 92 17.53 -0.25 -16.51
CA ALA A 92 18.13 0.83 -17.27
C ALA A 92 17.08 1.79 -17.85
N ARG A 93 16.00 1.25 -18.46
CA ARG A 93 14.88 2.05 -18.97
C ARG A 93 14.20 2.87 -17.87
N MET A 94 14.00 2.30 -16.69
CA MET A 94 13.43 3.00 -15.53
C MET A 94 14.35 4.11 -15.01
N ALA A 95 15.67 3.90 -15.06
CA ALA A 95 16.64 4.94 -14.69
C ALA A 95 16.63 6.12 -15.67
N GLU A 96 16.58 5.84 -16.98
CA GLU A 96 16.45 6.86 -18.03
C GLU A 96 15.13 7.62 -17.94
N GLU A 97 14.01 6.91 -17.73
CA GLU A 97 12.69 7.53 -17.57
C GLU A 97 12.65 8.43 -16.33
N LYS A 98 13.29 8.00 -15.22
CA LYS A 98 13.44 8.82 -14.02
C LYS A 98 14.28 10.07 -14.27
N GLN A 99 15.34 9.99 -15.08
CA GLN A 99 16.13 11.16 -15.46
C GLN A 99 15.31 12.13 -16.33
N ARG A 100 14.64 11.63 -17.37
CA ARG A 100 13.76 12.44 -18.22
C ARG A 100 12.66 13.13 -17.42
N TRP A 101 12.07 12.43 -16.45
CA TRP A 101 11.06 13.02 -15.56
C TRP A 101 11.64 14.14 -14.70
N LYS A 102 12.83 13.94 -14.11
CA LYS A 102 13.50 14.98 -13.31
C LYS A 102 13.81 16.22 -14.14
N ASP A 103 14.39 16.04 -15.32
CA ASP A 103 14.73 17.16 -16.22
C ASP A 103 13.47 17.93 -16.64
N ALA A 104 12.38 17.22 -16.94
CA ALA A 104 11.10 17.84 -17.27
C ALA A 104 10.50 18.65 -16.10
N VAL A 105 10.59 18.12 -14.87
CA VAL A 105 10.15 18.82 -13.64
C VAL A 105 11.01 20.05 -13.39
N ASP A 106 12.32 19.94 -13.52
CA ASP A 106 13.25 21.06 -13.30
C ASP A 106 13.05 22.15 -14.37
N GLN A 107 12.83 21.79 -15.62
CA GLN A 107 12.47 22.74 -16.68
C GLN A 107 11.12 23.43 -16.40
N ALA A 108 10.11 22.70 -15.93
CA ALA A 108 8.82 23.29 -15.57
C ALA A 108 8.97 24.28 -14.39
N ARG A 109 9.81 23.93 -13.41
CA ARG A 109 10.14 24.78 -12.27
C ARG A 109 10.88 26.05 -12.70
N GLN A 110 11.87 25.93 -13.59
CA GLN A 110 12.59 27.08 -14.18
C GLN A 110 11.67 28.00 -14.98
N ARG A 111 10.65 27.45 -15.65
CA ARG A 111 9.60 28.22 -16.35
C ARG A 111 8.60 28.90 -15.41
N GLY A 112 8.76 28.77 -14.09
CA GLY A 112 7.90 29.41 -13.09
C GLY A 112 6.52 28.75 -12.92
N LEU A 113 6.32 27.55 -13.45
CA LEU A 113 5.02 26.85 -13.40
C LEU A 113 4.61 26.46 -11.97
N ASP A 114 5.58 26.24 -11.07
CA ASP A 114 5.38 25.93 -9.64
C ASP A 114 4.59 27.01 -8.87
N LYS A 115 4.68 28.29 -9.32
CA LYS A 115 3.96 29.40 -8.66
C LYS A 115 2.51 29.53 -9.14
N SER A 116 2.21 29.00 -10.33
CA SER A 116 0.89 29.12 -10.98
C SER A 116 -0.07 27.97 -10.65
N GLU A 117 0.41 26.80 -10.21
CA GLU A 117 -0.46 25.67 -9.87
C GLU A 117 -1.16 25.82 -8.52
N LYS A 118 -0.58 26.57 -7.57
CA LYS A 118 -1.16 26.72 -6.23
C LYS A 118 -2.49 27.50 -6.25
N SER A 119 -2.74 28.31 -7.28
CA SER A 119 -4.00 29.05 -7.47
C SER A 119 -5.04 28.35 -8.34
N ARG A 120 -4.66 27.31 -9.11
CA ARG A 120 -5.57 26.61 -10.05
C ARG A 120 -5.92 25.17 -9.64
N ALA A 121 -5.29 24.63 -8.61
CA ALA A 121 -5.54 23.25 -8.15
C ALA A 121 -6.93 23.01 -7.51
N GLY A 122 -7.81 24.01 -7.44
CA GLY A 122 -9.01 23.98 -6.62
C GLY A 122 -10.36 23.72 -7.30
N ALA A 123 -10.53 23.86 -8.62
CA ALA A 123 -11.91 24.00 -9.16
C ALA A 123 -12.33 23.05 -10.29
N ASP A 124 -11.41 22.53 -11.12
CA ASP A 124 -11.89 21.94 -12.40
C ASP A 124 -11.02 20.80 -12.95
N ARG A 125 -10.55 19.89 -12.08
CA ARG A 125 -9.95 18.63 -12.55
C ARG A 125 -11.09 17.64 -12.84
N PRO A 126 -11.37 17.27 -14.10
CA PRO A 126 -12.30 16.19 -14.37
C PRO A 126 -11.78 14.93 -13.67
N LYS A 127 -12.64 14.33 -12.84
CA LYS A 127 -12.36 13.11 -12.09
C LYS A 127 -11.87 12.07 -13.11
N ARG A 128 -10.56 11.80 -13.14
CA ARG A 128 -9.97 10.87 -14.12
C ARG A 128 -10.69 9.54 -13.94
N PHE A 129 -11.59 9.21 -14.87
CA PHE A 129 -12.28 7.93 -14.85
C PHE A 129 -11.23 6.90 -15.26
N ASN A 130 -10.66 6.26 -14.25
CA ASN A 130 -9.62 5.25 -14.45
C ASN A 130 -10.18 4.18 -15.39
N ARG A 131 -9.64 4.08 -16.61
CA ARG A 131 -10.03 3.08 -17.62
C ARG A 131 -9.59 1.67 -17.24
N SER A 132 -8.72 1.54 -16.22
CA SER A 132 -8.35 0.27 -15.57
C SER A 132 -9.33 -0.10 -14.44
N ARG A 133 -10.59 0.32 -14.53
CA ARG A 133 -11.62 -0.09 -13.58
C ARG A 133 -12.09 -1.49 -13.94
N ARG A 134 -11.86 -2.43 -13.01
CA ARG A 134 -12.51 -3.75 -12.99
C ARG A 134 -13.97 -3.59 -13.40
N ASN A 135 -14.46 -4.45 -14.31
CA ASN A 135 -15.83 -4.37 -14.80
C ASN A 135 -16.80 -4.24 -13.61
N PRO A 136 -17.65 -3.19 -13.57
CA PRO A 136 -18.46 -2.87 -12.40
C PRO A 136 -19.42 -4.01 -12.04
N MET A 137 -19.90 -4.79 -13.02
CA MET A 137 -20.73 -5.98 -12.78
C MET A 137 -19.91 -7.10 -12.14
N ALA A 138 -18.68 -7.34 -12.60
CA ALA A 138 -17.80 -8.32 -11.98
C ALA A 138 -17.41 -7.92 -10.55
N HIS A 139 -17.20 -6.61 -10.32
CA HIS A 139 -16.93 -6.06 -9.00
C HIS A 139 -18.13 -6.24 -8.06
N ALA A 140 -19.34 -5.88 -8.49
CA ALA A 140 -20.56 -6.08 -7.71
C ALA A 140 -20.83 -7.57 -7.41
N THR A 141 -20.52 -8.46 -8.34
CA THR A 141 -20.65 -9.91 -8.14
C THR A 141 -19.74 -10.40 -7.02
N VAL A 142 -18.50 -9.93 -6.96
CA VAL A 142 -17.54 -10.28 -5.91
C VAL A 142 -18.03 -9.77 -4.55
N LEU A 143 -18.49 -8.51 -4.49
CA LEU A 143 -19.03 -7.92 -3.26
C LEU A 143 -20.25 -8.71 -2.75
N LEU A 144 -21.16 -9.11 -3.63
CA LEU A 144 -22.32 -9.93 -3.28
C LEU A 144 -21.96 -11.34 -2.79
N LYS A 145 -20.81 -11.90 -3.22
CA LYS A 145 -20.36 -13.24 -2.81
C LYS A 145 -19.56 -13.22 -1.52
N GLU A 146 -18.68 -12.23 -1.36
CA GLU A 146 -17.65 -12.24 -0.33
C GLU A 146 -18.00 -11.36 0.88
N THR A 147 -19.01 -10.48 0.76
CA THR A 147 -19.37 -9.53 1.81
C THR A 147 -20.84 -9.63 2.20
N GLN A 148 -21.18 -9.12 3.39
CA GLN A 148 -22.56 -8.97 3.88
C GLN A 148 -23.06 -7.52 3.74
N LEU A 149 -22.51 -6.76 2.79
CA LEU A 149 -22.90 -5.38 2.55
C LEU A 149 -24.35 -5.27 2.05
N SER A 150 -24.98 -4.13 2.34
CA SER A 150 -26.30 -3.82 1.80
C SER A 150 -26.23 -3.55 0.29
N LEU A 151 -27.37 -3.68 -0.39
CA LEU A 151 -27.46 -3.43 -1.84
C LEU A 151 -27.11 -1.97 -2.21
N HIS A 152 -27.43 -1.03 -1.32
CA HIS A 152 -27.12 0.39 -1.50
C HIS A 152 -25.60 0.62 -1.43
N GLU A 153 -24.92 0.06 -0.43
CA GLU A 153 -23.46 0.19 -0.30
C GLU A 153 -22.73 -0.44 -1.49
N ILE A 154 -23.21 -1.58 -1.98
CA ILE A 154 -22.63 -2.23 -3.17
C ILE A 154 -22.82 -1.37 -4.41
N ALA A 155 -23.98 -0.72 -4.57
CA ALA A 155 -24.25 0.22 -5.67
C ALA A 155 -23.27 1.41 -5.65
N ASP A 156 -23.09 2.04 -4.49
CA ASP A 156 -22.17 3.16 -4.29
C ASP A 156 -20.71 2.79 -4.58
N ILE A 157 -20.27 1.61 -4.13
CA ILE A 157 -18.88 1.12 -4.30
C ILE A 157 -18.62 0.71 -5.75
N SER A 158 -19.57 0.02 -6.39
CA SER A 158 -19.42 -0.47 -7.77
C SER A 158 -19.71 0.59 -8.83
N GLY A 159 -20.36 1.70 -8.45
CA GLY A 159 -20.83 2.73 -9.37
C GLY A 159 -21.97 2.23 -10.26
N LEU A 160 -22.74 1.25 -9.80
CA LEU A 160 -23.92 0.72 -10.48
C LEU A 160 -25.18 1.31 -9.88
N ASP A 161 -26.24 1.36 -10.68
CA ASP A 161 -27.59 1.60 -10.17
C ASP A 161 -28.07 0.42 -9.31
N ILE A 162 -28.89 0.70 -8.30
CA ILE A 162 -29.36 -0.30 -7.33
C ILE A 162 -30.12 -1.45 -8.02
N TYR A 163 -30.91 -1.16 -9.04
CA TYR A 163 -31.66 -2.19 -9.77
C TYR A 163 -30.71 -3.11 -10.57
N ALA A 164 -29.59 -2.58 -11.05
CA ALA A 164 -28.56 -3.39 -11.69
C ALA A 164 -27.92 -4.38 -10.70
N VAL A 165 -27.63 -3.94 -9.46
CA VAL A 165 -27.11 -4.81 -8.40
C VAL A 165 -28.14 -5.88 -8.01
N VAL A 166 -29.42 -5.52 -7.89
CA VAL A 166 -30.52 -6.48 -7.67
C VAL A 166 -30.59 -7.51 -8.80
N GLY A 167 -30.48 -7.08 -10.05
CA GLY A 167 -30.46 -7.96 -11.22
C GLY A 167 -29.31 -8.96 -11.18
N VAL A 168 -28.10 -8.53 -10.79
CA VAL A 168 -26.95 -9.42 -10.58
C VAL A 168 -27.24 -10.45 -9.49
N LYS A 169 -27.78 -10.02 -8.34
CA LYS A 169 -28.15 -10.91 -7.23
C LYS A 169 -29.20 -11.95 -7.63
N LEU A 170 -30.20 -11.57 -8.42
CA LEU A 170 -31.22 -12.48 -8.95
C LEU A 170 -30.63 -13.48 -9.96
N LYS A 171 -29.77 -13.02 -10.88
CA LYS A 171 -29.07 -13.90 -11.83
C LYS A 171 -28.21 -14.95 -11.11
N MET A 172 -27.54 -14.56 -10.01
CA MET A 172 -26.77 -15.49 -9.18
C MET A 172 -27.63 -16.56 -8.51
N ARG A 173 -28.86 -16.23 -8.10
CA ARG A 173 -29.82 -17.20 -7.54
C ARG A 173 -30.31 -18.19 -8.59
N ASN A 174 -30.60 -17.69 -9.78
CA ASN A 174 -31.13 -18.51 -10.88
C ASN A 174 -30.06 -19.39 -11.56
N GLY A 175 -28.78 -19.03 -11.44
CA GLY A 175 -27.65 -19.83 -11.94
C GLY A 175 -27.22 -20.97 -11.00
N ALA A 176 -27.78 -21.06 -9.79
CA ALA A 176 -27.48 -22.11 -8.81
C ALA A 176 -28.37 -23.38 -8.98
N TRP A 177 -29.18 -23.44 -10.04
CA TRP A 177 -30.01 -24.60 -10.41
C TRP A 177 -29.93 -24.84 -11.93
N ARG A 178 -28.76 -25.29 -12.40
CA ARG A 178 -28.60 -26.15 -13.58
C ARG A 178 -27.37 -27.03 -13.38
#